data_AF-A0A8J7D7L6-F1
#
_entry.id   AF-A0A8J7D7L6-F1
#
_cell.length_a   1.000
_cell.length_b   1.000
_cell.length_c   1.000
_cell.angle_alpha   90.00
_cell.angle_beta   90.00
_cell.angle_gamma   90.00
#
_symmetry.space_group_name_H-M   'P 1'
#
loop_
_entity.id
_entity.type
_entity.pdbx_description
1 polymer ?
#
loop_
_entity_poly.entity_id
_entity_poly.type
_entity_poly.pdbx_seq_one_letter_code
_entity_poly.pdbx_strand_id
1 'polypeptide(L)' 'MANEVKVGKNESIDSALRRFKRTCQKAGTLAEVRKREHYEKPSVRRK' A
#
# COMPACT_ATOMS: atom_id res chain seq x y z
N MET A 1 5.62 4.24 8.99
CA MET A 1 6.12 3.18 8.08
C MET A 1 5.90 1.81 8.71
N ALA A 2 4.66 1.42 8.96
CA ALA A 2 4.35 0.06 9.38
C ALA A 2 2.92 -0.24 8.95
N ASN A 3 2.76 -1.00 7.87
CA ASN A 3 1.47 -1.63 7.53
C ASN A 3 1.31 -2.88 8.42
N GLU A 4 1.46 -2.72 9.74
CA GLU A 4 1.31 -3.82 10.68
C GLU A 4 -0.18 -4.05 10.94
N VAL A 5 -0.67 -5.26 10.66
CA VAL A 5 -2.03 -5.69 11.02
C VAL A 5 -1.92 -6.78 12.07
N LYS A 6 -2.27 -6.44 13.32
CA LYS A 6 -2.39 -7.43 14.40
C LYS A 6 -3.62 -8.30 14.17
N VAL A 7 -3.43 -9.61 14.22
CA VAL A 7 -4.50 -10.60 14.03
C VAL A 7 -5.25 -10.78 15.35
N GLY A 8 -6.58 -10.75 15.32
CA GLY A 8 -7.41 -11.00 16.50
C GLY A 8 -7.46 -12.48 16.89
N LYS A 9 -7.76 -12.78 18.17
CA LYS A 9 -7.78 -14.16 18.71
C LYS A 9 -8.75 -15.12 18.02
N ASN A 10 -9.78 -14.61 17.33
CA ASN A 10 -10.80 -15.39 16.61
C ASN A 10 -10.88 -15.00 15.12
N GLU A 11 -9.79 -14.49 14.56
CA GLU A 11 -9.79 -14.04 13.17
C GLU A 11 -9.19 -15.10 12.24
N SER A 12 -9.88 -15.36 11.13
CA SER A 12 -9.32 -16.13 10.02
C SER A 12 -8.18 -15.36 9.35
N ILE A 13 -7.10 -16.07 9.02
CA ILE A 13 -5.93 -15.54 8.29
C ILE A 13 -6.36 -14.76 7.04
N ASP A 14 -7.38 -15.24 6.33
CA ASP A 14 -7.88 -14.61 5.10
C ASP A 14 -8.47 -13.21 5.36
N SER A 15 -9.19 -13.04 6.47
CA SER A 15 -9.71 -11.73 6.91
C SER A 15 -8.57 -10.76 7.23
N ALA A 16 -7.55 -11.23 7.95
CA ALA A 16 -6.40 -10.41 8.30
C ALA A 16 -5.62 -9.97 7.05
N LEU A 17 -5.40 -10.88 6.09
CA LEU A 17 -4.78 -10.60 4.79
C LEU A 17 -5.59 -9.57 3.98
N ARG A 18 -6.92 -9.68 3.99
CA ARG A 18 -7.79 -8.74 3.29
C ARG A 18 -7.68 -7.32 3.87
N ARG A 19 -7.59 -7.18 5.20
CA ARG A 19 -7.36 -5.87 5.84
C ARG A 19 -5.97 -5.33 5.53
N PHE A 20 -4.94 -6.18 5.63
CA PHE A 20 -3.57 -5.82 5.28
C PHE A 20 -3.46 -5.28 3.84
N LYS A 21 -4.11 -5.96 2.89
CA LYS A 21 -4.16 -5.52 1.49
C LYS A 21 -4.83 -4.14 1.35
N ARG A 22 -5.92 -3.88 2.07
CA ARG A 22 -6.57 -2.55 2.07
C ARG A 22 -5.69 -1.47 2.69
N THR A 23 -4.99 -1.75 3.79
CA THR A 23 -4.04 -0.79 4.38
C THR A 23 -2.90 -0.46 3.44
N CYS A 24 -2.33 -1.45 2.74
CA CYS A 24 -1.31 -1.24 1.73
C CYS A 24 -1.81 -0.41 0.54
N GLN A 25 -3.05 -0.64 0.08
CA GLN A 25 -3.67 0.17 -0.96
C GLN A 25 -3.90 1.61 -0.50
N LYS A 26 -4.42 1.82 0.71
CA LYS A 26 -4.69 3.14 1.28
C LYS A 26 -3.41 3.94 1.52
N ALA A 27 -2.33 3.27 1.93
CA ALA A 27 -1.03 3.88 2.12
C ALA A 27 -0.40 4.35 0.80
N GLY A 28 -0.92 3.91 -0.35
CA GLY A 28 -0.43 4.32 -1.67
C GLY A 28 0.99 3.84 -1.97
N THR A 29 1.59 3.00 -1.13
CA THR A 29 2.99 2.55 -1.26
C THR A 29 3.24 1.86 -2.60
N LEU A 30 2.32 1.03 -3.07
CA LEU A 30 2.42 0.39 -4.40
C LEU A 30 2.31 1.40 -5.55
N ALA A 31 1.53 2.46 -5.39
CA ALA A 31 1.41 3.52 -6.39
C ALA A 31 2.66 4.41 -6.41
N GLU A 32 3.23 4.69 -5.25
CA GLU A 32 4.46 5.46 -5.09
C GLU A 32 5.68 4.72 -5.68
N VAL A 33 5.78 3.41 -5.45
CA VAL A 33 6.81 2.57 -6.07
C VAL A 33 6.71 2.64 -7.59
N ARG A 34 5.52 2.38 -8.16
CA ARG A 34 5.29 2.48 -9.61
C ARG A 34 5.62 3.85 -10.19
N LYS A 35 5.26 4.93 -9.48
CA LYS A 35 5.59 6.30 -9.91
C LYS A 35 7.09 6.61 -9.87
N ARG A 36 7.86 5.85 -9.08
CA ARG A 36 9.31 6.00 -8.93
C ARG A 36 10.12 5.02 -9.78
N GLU A 37 9.49 4.03 -10.41
CA GLU A 37 10.16 3.08 -11.30
C GLU A 37 10.82 3.78 -12.50
N HIS A 38 10.24 4.89 -12.97
CA HIS A 38 10.77 5.69 -14.05
C HIS A 38 10.88 7.16 -13.66
N TYR A 39 11.96 7.81 -14.12
CA TYR A 39 12.12 9.25 -13.90
C TYR A 39 11.10 10.03 -14.73
N GLU A 40 10.15 10.67 -14.06
CA GLU A 40 9.31 11.68 -14.67
C GLU A 40 9.95 13.07 -14.55
N LYS A 41 10.12 13.75 -15.69
CA LYS A 41 10.51 15.16 -15.71
C LYS A 41 9.50 16.00 -14.90
N PRO A 42 9.95 17.05 -14.18
CA PRO A 42 9.08 17.87 -13.34
C PRO A 42 7.87 18.48 -14.06
N SER A 43 8.01 18.75 -15.36
CA SER A 43 6.94 19.26 -16.23
C SER A 43 5.84 18.24 -16.51
N VAL A 44 6.17 16.94 -16.53
CA VAL A 44 5.20 15.84 -16.72
C VAL A 44 4.50 15.52 -15.42
N ARG A 45 5.23 15.53 -14.29
CA ARG A 45 4.70 15.20 -12.96
C ARG A 45 3.68 16.22 -12.40
N ARG A 46 3.67 17.45 -12.91
CA ARG A 46 2.76 18.54 -12.52
C ARG A 46 1.49 18.60 -13.37
N LYS A 47 1.43 17.85 -14.48
CA LYS A 47 0.25 17.73 -15.34
C LYS A 47 -0.73 16.73 -14.71
#